data_AF-A0A8J6UA94-F1
#
_entry.id   AF-A0A8J6UA94-F1
#
_cell.length_a   1.000
_cell.length_b   1.000
_cell.length_c   1.000
_cell.angle_alpha   90.00
_cell.angle_beta   90.00
_cell.angle_gamma   90.00
#
_symmetry.space_group_name_H-M   'P 1'
#
loop_
_entity.id
_entity.type
_entity.pdbx_description
1 polymer ?
#
loop_
_entity_poly.entity_id
_entity_poly.type
_entity_poly.pdbx_seq_one_letter_code
_entity_poly.pdbx_strand_id
1 'polypeptide(L)'
;MTIESTEIFLKKFGYNFTRNTNELMVAMPFSQSISLDFSHDETLNITNRLNTWNYLTGFIKMELKHAFILNLILGVVFSIGLSFYDLKIGLAVFIVSALWSILWALNYKARSERFKQFLLKWSQQYSNVTV
;
A
#
# COMPACT_ATOMS: atom_id res chain seq x y z
N MET A 1 10.19 -19.32 -3.57
CA MET A 1 9.89 -18.85 -2.20
C MET A 1 8.60 -19.53 -1.78
N THR A 2 8.51 -20.09 -0.57
CA THR A 2 7.29 -20.82 -0.12
C THR A 2 6.46 -20.00 0.85
N ILE A 3 5.18 -20.35 0.98
CA ILE A 3 4.29 -19.70 1.95
C ILE A 3 4.79 -19.96 3.39
N GLU A 4 5.26 -21.17 3.70
CA GLU A 4 5.77 -21.54 5.04
C GLU A 4 7.00 -20.73 5.44
N SER A 5 7.97 -20.57 4.53
CA SER A 5 9.19 -19.79 4.80
C SER A 5 8.88 -18.30 4.99
N THR A 6 7.85 -17.81 4.31
CA THR A 6 7.34 -16.45 4.47
C THR A 6 6.64 -16.26 5.82
N GLU A 7 5.86 -17.24 6.29
CA GLU A 7 5.25 -17.17 7.62
C GLU A 7 6.28 -17.15 8.75
N ILE A 8 7.33 -17.97 8.64
CA ILE A 8 8.44 -17.99 9.61
C ILE A 8 9.09 -16.61 9.70
N PHE A 9 9.35 -15.99 8.54
CA PHE A 9 9.85 -14.62 8.45
C PHE A 9 8.93 -13.64 9.15
N LEU A 10 7.62 -13.64 8.81
CA LEU A 10 6.66 -12.69 9.37
C LEU A 10 6.56 -12.82 10.90
N LYS A 11 6.48 -14.05 11.42
CA LYS A 11 6.48 -14.31 12.86
C LYS A 11 7.76 -13.83 13.53
N LYS A 12 8.93 -14.14 12.94
CA LYS A 12 10.24 -13.76 13.49
C LYS A 12 10.40 -12.25 13.65
N PHE A 13 9.85 -11.46 12.73
CA PHE A 13 9.92 -10.00 12.75
C PHE A 13 8.67 -9.34 13.36
N GLY A 14 7.78 -10.11 14.00
CA GLY A 14 6.63 -9.58 14.72
C GLY A 14 5.55 -8.96 13.83
N TYR A 15 5.46 -9.35 12.56
CA TYR A 15 4.38 -8.91 11.68
C TYR A 15 3.07 -9.63 12.00
N ASN A 16 1.98 -8.86 12.04
CA ASN A 16 0.64 -9.41 12.09
C ASN A 16 0.19 -9.79 10.68
N PHE A 17 -0.30 -11.01 10.49
CA PHE A 17 -0.77 -11.47 9.18
C PHE A 17 -1.90 -12.48 9.32
N THR A 18 -2.69 -12.63 8.25
CA THR A 18 -3.72 -13.66 8.11
C THR A 18 -3.40 -14.55 6.92
N ARG A 19 -3.52 -15.87 7.08
CA ARG A 19 -3.35 -16.86 6.00
C ARG A 19 -4.71 -17.24 5.42
N ASN A 20 -4.80 -17.27 4.09
CA ASN A 20 -5.94 -17.81 3.35
C ASN A 20 -5.43 -18.72 2.23
N THR A 21 -5.49 -20.05 2.40
CA THR A 21 -4.98 -21.10 1.47
C THR A 21 -3.62 -20.77 0.82
N ASN A 22 -3.60 -19.98 -0.27
CA ASN A 22 -2.42 -19.58 -1.05
C ASN A 22 -2.06 -18.09 -0.93
N GLU A 23 -2.69 -17.33 -0.02
CA GLU A 23 -2.48 -15.90 0.17
C GLU A 23 -2.09 -15.60 1.63
N LEU A 24 -1.10 -14.73 1.81
CA LEU A 24 -0.80 -14.11 3.10
C LEU A 24 -1.14 -12.63 3.03
N MET A 25 -2.01 -12.16 3.92
CA MET A 25 -2.32 -10.75 4.05
C MET A 25 -1.61 -10.18 5.28
N VAL A 26 -0.58 -9.37 5.05
CA VAL A 26 0.25 -8.74 6.08
C VAL A 26 -0.33 -7.39 6.44
N ALA A 27 -0.66 -7.20 7.73
CA ALA A 27 -1.10 -5.93 8.26
C ALA A 27 0.10 -5.01 8.46
N MET A 28 0.05 -3.83 7.83
CA MET A 28 1.09 -2.81 7.92
C MET A 28 0.54 -1.57 8.66
N PRO A 29 1.43 -0.76 9.27
CA PRO A 29 1.02 0.49 9.91
C PRO A 29 0.26 1.45 8.98
N PHE A 30 -0.52 2.35 9.57
CA PHE A 30 -1.37 3.34 8.87
C PHE A 30 -2.40 2.70 7.93
N SER A 31 -3.06 1.65 8.40
CA SER A 31 -4.14 0.98 7.67
C SER A 31 -3.72 0.54 6.27
N GLN A 32 -2.47 0.13 6.10
CA GLN A 32 -1.98 -0.48 4.88
C GLN A 32 -1.99 -2.00 5.06
N SER A 33 -2.19 -2.73 3.98
CA SER A 33 -2.00 -4.18 3.93
C SER A 33 -1.26 -4.57 2.67
N ILE A 34 -0.46 -5.62 2.80
CA ILE A 34 0.29 -6.20 1.70
C ILE A 34 -0.21 -7.62 1.53
N SER A 35 -0.78 -7.91 0.36
CA SER A 35 -1.19 -9.25 -0.02
C SER A 35 -0.06 -9.91 -0.78
N LEU A 36 0.28 -11.12 -0.37
CA LEU A 36 1.29 -11.99 -0.94
C LEU A 36 0.56 -13.22 -1.47
N ASP A 37 0.38 -13.30 -2.77
CA ASP A 37 -0.33 -14.38 -3.44
C ASP A 37 0.65 -15.37 -4.06
N PHE A 38 0.59 -16.61 -3.57
CA PHE A 38 1.41 -17.76 -3.94
C PHE A 38 0.68 -18.72 -4.88
N SER A 39 -0.49 -18.36 -5.40
CA SER A 39 -1.30 -19.23 -6.28
C SER A 39 -0.62 -19.58 -7.60
N HIS A 40 0.45 -18.84 -7.97
CA HIS A 40 1.23 -19.07 -9.17
C HIS A 40 2.64 -19.52 -8.78
N ASP A 41 2.99 -20.77 -9.10
CA ASP A 41 4.22 -21.44 -8.64
C ASP A 41 5.53 -20.72 -9.04
N GLU A 42 5.49 -19.88 -10.08
CA GLU A 42 6.66 -19.18 -10.61
C GLU A 42 6.82 -17.74 -10.13
N THR A 43 5.74 -17.07 -9.71
CA THR A 43 5.81 -15.63 -9.35
C THR A 43 4.96 -15.29 -8.14
N LEU A 44 5.62 -14.77 -7.10
CA LEU A 44 4.95 -14.17 -5.95
C LEU A 44 4.33 -12.84 -6.37
N ASN A 45 3.00 -12.78 -6.41
CA ASN A 45 2.31 -11.53 -6.69
C ASN A 45 2.15 -10.74 -5.39
N ILE A 46 2.70 -9.52 -5.37
CA ILE A 46 2.70 -8.64 -4.18
C ILE A 46 1.83 -7.44 -4.49
N THR A 47 0.68 -7.35 -3.82
CA THR A 47 -0.27 -6.25 -4.02
C THR A 47 -0.42 -5.40 -2.76
N ASN A 48 -0.55 -4.08 -2.96
CA ASN A 48 -0.69 -3.11 -1.88
C ASN A 48 -2.11 -2.59 -1.80
N ARG A 49 -2.75 -2.78 -0.66
CA ARG A 49 -4.11 -2.32 -0.39
C ARG A 49 -4.12 -1.38 0.81
N LEU A 50 -4.90 -0.31 0.69
CA LEU A 50 -5.26 0.55 1.81
C LEU A 50 -6.56 0.00 2.42
N ASN A 51 -6.50 -0.32 3.70
CA ASN A 51 -7.63 -0.72 4.52
C ASN A 51 -8.42 0.52 5.01
N THR A 52 -9.56 0.30 5.65
CA THR A 52 -10.36 1.39 6.20
C THR A 52 -9.59 2.21 7.24
N TRP A 53 -10.03 3.45 7.47
CA TRP A 53 -9.36 4.46 8.30
C TRP A 53 -7.95 4.82 7.81
N ASN A 54 -7.83 5.32 6.57
CA ASN A 54 -6.58 5.91 6.10
C ASN A 54 -6.80 7.29 5.44
N TYR A 55 -5.70 8.04 5.35
CA TYR A 55 -5.68 9.44 4.89
C TYR A 55 -6.03 9.65 3.41
N LEU A 56 -6.00 8.61 2.58
CA LEU A 56 -6.38 8.70 1.17
C LEU A 56 -7.84 8.28 0.97
N THR A 57 -8.28 7.17 1.55
CA THR A 57 -9.57 6.58 1.15
C THR A 57 -10.63 6.63 2.23
N GLY A 58 -10.29 7.17 3.41
CA GLY A 58 -11.17 7.23 4.56
C GLY A 58 -11.62 5.81 4.94
N PHE A 59 -12.85 5.46 4.58
CA PHE A 59 -13.51 4.20 4.93
C PHE A 59 -13.55 3.16 3.80
N ILE A 60 -12.98 3.46 2.63
CA ILE A 60 -13.08 2.57 1.47
C ILE A 60 -11.81 1.74 1.33
N LYS A 61 -11.92 0.41 1.29
CA LYS A 61 -10.77 -0.45 0.99
C LYS A 61 -10.48 -0.41 -0.51
N MET A 62 -9.25 -0.10 -0.89
CA MET A 62 -8.84 -0.12 -2.31
C MET A 62 -7.32 -0.20 -2.46
N GLU A 63 -6.86 -0.51 -3.67
CA GLU A 63 -5.44 -0.45 -3.98
C GLU A 63 -4.92 0.98 -3.94
N LEU A 64 -3.65 1.15 -3.54
CA LEU A 64 -2.99 2.45 -3.44
C LEU A 64 -3.11 3.28 -4.73
N LYS A 65 -3.04 2.63 -5.91
CA LYS A 65 -3.16 3.32 -7.21
C LYS A 65 -4.54 3.95 -7.40
N HIS A 66 -5.60 3.23 -7.04
CA HIS A 66 -6.97 3.72 -7.13
C HIS A 66 -7.24 4.81 -6.09
N ALA A 67 -6.68 4.66 -4.88
CA ALA A 67 -6.76 5.65 -3.82
C ALA A 67 -6.19 7.01 -4.26
N PHE A 68 -5.01 6.98 -4.85
CA PHE A 68 -4.36 8.18 -5.35
C PHE A 68 -5.19 8.87 -6.44
N ILE A 69 -5.69 8.10 -7.42
CA ILE A 69 -6.53 8.64 -8.51
C ILE A 69 -7.82 9.26 -7.94
N LEU A 70 -8.48 8.58 -7.01
CA LEU A 70 -9.70 9.10 -6.39
C LEU A 70 -9.46 10.42 -5.68
N ASN A 71 -8.36 10.55 -4.92
CA ASN A 71 -8.03 11.80 -4.23
C ASN A 71 -7.75 12.93 -5.22
N LEU A 72 -7.07 12.65 -6.33
CA LEU A 72 -6.84 13.66 -7.36
C LEU A 72 -8.17 14.11 -7.99
N ILE A 73 -9.06 13.18 -8.34
CA ILE A 73 -10.38 13.53 -8.91
C ILE A 73 -11.18 14.37 -7.92
N LEU A 74 -11.26 13.97 -6.65
CA LEU A 74 -11.95 14.73 -5.62
C LEU A 74 -11.32 16.11 -5.44
N GLY A 75 -10.00 16.20 -5.39
CA GLY A 75 -9.27 17.47 -5.30
C GLY A 75 -9.61 18.43 -6.45
N VAL A 76 -9.70 17.92 -7.69
CA VAL A 76 -10.14 18.70 -8.85
C VAL A 76 -11.59 19.17 -8.69
N VAL A 77 -12.51 18.26 -8.34
CA VAL A 77 -13.93 18.60 -8.18
C VAL A 77 -14.13 19.67 -7.10
N PHE A 78 -13.50 19.50 -5.94
CA PHE A 78 -13.56 20.49 -4.86
C PHE A 78 -12.92 21.82 -5.25
N SER A 79 -11.77 21.79 -5.94
CA SER A 79 -11.12 22.99 -6.45
C SER A 79 -12.02 23.77 -7.41
N ILE A 80 -12.66 23.09 -8.36
CA ILE A 80 -13.58 23.72 -9.31
C ILE A 80 -14.77 24.33 -8.57
N GLY A 81 -15.35 23.58 -7.62
CA GLY A 81 -16.45 24.06 -6.78
C GLY A 81 -16.12 25.35 -6.04
N LEU A 82 -14.94 25.42 -5.41
CA LEU A 82 -14.49 26.62 -4.69
C LEU A 82 -14.07 27.76 -5.62
N SER A 83 -13.61 27.45 -6.83
CA SER A 83 -13.23 28.47 -7.82
C SER A 83 -14.41 29.33 -8.27
N PHE A 84 -15.66 28.83 -8.15
CA PHE A 84 -16.86 29.64 -8.38
C PHE A 84 -17.06 30.74 -7.33
N TYR A 85 -16.50 30.56 -6.12
CA TYR A 85 -16.53 31.56 -5.06
C TYR A 85 -15.29 32.46 -5.11
N ASP A 86 -14.11 31.85 -5.16
CA ASP A 86 -12.82 32.55 -5.27
C ASP A 86 -11.80 31.65 -5.98
N LEU A 87 -11.32 32.10 -7.14
CA LEU A 87 -10.35 31.37 -7.95
C LEU A 87 -9.04 31.08 -7.21
N LYS A 88 -8.54 32.02 -6.39
CA LYS A 88 -7.30 31.82 -5.63
C LYS A 88 -7.48 30.74 -4.58
N ILE A 89 -8.63 30.71 -3.91
CA ILE A 89 -8.96 29.67 -2.93
C ILE A 89 -9.06 28.31 -3.62
N GLY A 90 -9.76 28.21 -4.75
CA GLY A 90 -9.86 26.97 -5.53
C GLY A 90 -8.49 26.42 -5.91
N LEU A 91 -7.64 27.27 -6.51
CA LEU A 91 -6.27 26.91 -6.88
C LEU A 91 -5.41 26.48 -5.68
N ALA A 92 -5.50 27.21 -4.56
CA ALA A 92 -4.76 26.85 -3.35
C ALA A 92 -5.19 25.47 -2.82
N VAL A 93 -6.49 25.18 -2.81
CA VAL A 93 -7.02 23.88 -2.38
C VAL A 93 -6.57 22.76 -3.32
N PHE A 94 -6.54 22.99 -4.63
CA PHE A 94 -5.99 22.02 -5.58
C PHE A 94 -4.53 21.69 -5.28
N ILE A 95 -3.69 22.72 -5.14
CA ILE A 95 -2.25 22.53 -4.90
C ILE A 95 -2.02 21.78 -3.59
N VAL A 96 -2.68 22.20 -2.50
CA VAL A 96 -2.54 21.56 -1.18
C VAL A 96 -3.02 20.11 -1.23
N SER A 97 -4.18 19.83 -1.83
CA SER A 97 -4.71 18.46 -1.93
C SER A 97 -3.84 17.56 -2.80
N ALA A 98 -3.28 18.08 -3.90
CA ALA A 98 -2.36 17.33 -4.76
C ALA A 98 -1.06 16.99 -4.02
N LEU A 99 -0.44 17.97 -3.35
CA LEU A 99 0.77 17.75 -2.56
C LEU A 99 0.54 16.75 -1.44
N TRP A 100 -0.58 16.86 -0.72
CA TRP A 100 -0.97 15.93 0.32
C TRP A 100 -1.13 14.50 -0.21
N SER A 101 -1.81 14.34 -1.34
CA SER A 101 -2.04 13.05 -1.98
C SER A 101 -0.73 12.40 -2.44
N ILE A 102 0.17 13.19 -3.03
CA ILE A 102 1.50 12.73 -3.47
C ILE A 102 2.33 12.30 -2.26
N LEU A 103 2.37 13.11 -1.20
CA LEU A 103 3.14 12.79 0.01
C LEU A 103 2.70 11.46 0.63
N TRP A 104 1.39 11.25 0.78
CA TRP A 104 0.87 9.99 1.30
C TRP A 104 1.11 8.81 0.36
N ALA A 105 0.90 8.99 -0.94
CA ALA A 105 1.15 7.93 -1.93
C ALA A 105 2.62 7.48 -1.92
N LEU A 106 3.56 8.43 -1.87
CA LEU A 106 4.99 8.15 -1.76
C LEU A 106 5.33 7.42 -0.46
N ASN A 107 4.76 7.84 0.66
CA ASN A 107 4.98 7.19 1.94
C ASN A 107 4.49 5.73 1.94
N TYR A 108 3.27 5.46 1.44
CA TYR A 108 2.75 4.09 1.33
C TYR A 108 3.57 3.23 0.36
N LYS A 109 3.96 3.81 -0.79
CA LYS A 109 4.79 3.13 -1.78
C LYS A 109 6.17 2.77 -1.20
N ALA A 110 6.85 3.73 -0.58
CA ALA A 110 8.17 3.52 0.03
C ALA A 110 8.12 2.42 1.10
N ARG A 111 7.08 2.38 1.94
CA ARG A 111 6.90 1.33 2.95
C ARG A 111 6.70 -0.04 2.32
N SER A 112 5.87 -0.14 1.27
CA SER A 112 5.67 -1.41 0.57
C SER A 112 6.94 -1.90 -0.13
N GLU A 113 7.72 -1.00 -0.73
CA GLU A 113 8.97 -1.36 -1.39
C GLU A 113 10.03 -1.81 -0.38
N ARG A 114 10.13 -1.14 0.77
CA ARG A 114 11.02 -1.59 1.86
C ARG A 114 10.64 -2.99 2.34
N PHE A 115 9.36 -3.26 2.53
CA PHE A 115 8.88 -4.59 2.92
C PHE A 115 9.21 -5.63 1.85
N LYS A 116 8.93 -5.33 0.58
CA LYS A 116 9.26 -6.21 -0.56
C LYS A 116 10.75 -6.52 -0.64
N GLN A 117 11.60 -5.50 -0.52
CA GLN A 117 13.05 -5.68 -0.53
C GLN A 117 13.53 -6.52 0.66
N PHE A 118 12.95 -6.32 1.85
CA PHE A 118 13.29 -7.08 3.03
C PHE A 118 12.91 -8.56 2.88
N LEU A 119 11.72 -8.82 2.34
CA LEU A 119 11.22 -10.16 2.04
C LEU A 119 12.06 -10.87 0.97
N LEU A 120 12.46 -10.18 -0.10
CA LEU A 120 13.33 -10.73 -1.14
C LEU A 120 14.74 -11.07 -0.61
N LYS A 121 15.34 -10.17 0.18
CA LYS A 121 16.65 -10.42 0.82
C LYS A 121 16.61 -11.64 1.73
N TRP A 122 15.53 -11.77 2.52
CA TRP A 122 15.35 -12.94 3.37
C TRP A 122 15.23 -14.23 2.56
N SER A 123 14.44 -14.21 1.47
CA SER A 123 14.30 -15.38 0.60
C SER A 123 15.65 -15.84 0.01
N GLN A 124 16.52 -14.91 -0.39
CA GLN A 124 17.85 -15.23 -0.91
C GLN A 124 18.77 -15.81 0.17
N GLN A 125 18.68 -15.29 1.41
CA GLN A 125 19.46 -15.83 2.52
C GLN A 125 19.00 -17.24 2.90
N TYR A 126 17.69 -17.52 2.87
CA TYR A 126 17.16 -18.84 3.20
C TYR A 126 17.50 -19.89 2.13
N SER A 127 17.53 -19.53 0.84
CA SER A 127 17.92 -20.45 -0.23
C SER A 127 19.40 -20.86 -0.18
N ASN A 128 20.27 -19.98 0.34
CA ASN A 128 21.72 -20.25 0.45
C ASN A 128 22.10 -21.09 1.68
N VAL A 129 21.17 -21.27 2.64
CA VAL A 129 21.41 -22.04 3.88
C VAL A 129 20.90 -23.49 3.74
N THR A 130 20.09 -23.78 2.72
CA THR A 130 19.52 -25.11 2.43
C THR A 130 20.26 -25.89 1.33
N VAL A 131 21.50 -25.52 1.01
CA VAL A 131 22.40 -26.29 0.12
C VAL A 131 23.40 -27.08 0.95
#